data_AF-A0A3M1R8H6-F1
#
_entry.id   AF-A0A3M1R8H6-F1
#
_cell.length_a   1.000
_cell.length_b   1.000
_cell.length_c   1.000
_cell.angle_alpha   90.00
_cell.angle_beta   90.00
_cell.angle_gamma   90.00
#
_symmetry.space_group_name_H-M   'P 1'
#
loop_
_entity.id
_entity.type
_entity.pdbx_description
1 polymer ?
#
loop_
_entity_poly.entity_id
_entity_poly.type
_entity_poly.pdbx_seq_one_letter_code
_entity_poly.pdbx_strand_id
1 'polypeptide(L)' 'GGLVVVERAFNLPGLGNFLADSVVFRDYNAIQATLFATAIFVTVANLLVDLAYGWFNPRIRYQ' A
#
# COMPACT_ATOMS: atom_id res chain seq x y z
N GLY A 1 -13.04 2.00 -1.11
CA GLY A 1 -14.40 1.59 -0.73
C GLY A 1 -14.66 0.13 -1.05
N GLY A 2 -14.76 -0.23 -2.34
CA GLY A 2 -15.22 -1.56 -2.77
C GLY A 2 -14.39 -2.76 -2.30
N LEU A 3 -13.07 -2.62 -2.18
CA LEU A 3 -12.19 -3.72 -1.77
C LEU A 3 -12.47 -4.18 -0.32
N VAL A 4 -12.75 -3.24 0.59
CA VAL A 4 -13.12 -3.54 1.99
C VAL A 4 -14.48 -4.27 2.07
N VAL A 5 -15.42 -3.91 1.19
CA VAL A 5 -16.75 -4.54 1.16
C VAL A 5 -16.64 -6.01 0.73
N VAL A 6 -15.75 -6.32 -0.22
CA VAL A 6 -15.49 -7.71 -0.65
C VAL A 6 -14.78 -8.49 0.46
N GLU A 7 -13.81 -7.90 1.16
CA GLU A 7 -13.12 -8.54 2.28
C GLU A 7 -14.09 -8.87 3.44
N ARG A 8 -15.02 -7.97 3.77
CA ARG A 8 -16.09 -8.22 4.76
C ARG A 8 -17.05 -9.32 4.31
N ALA A 9 -17.50 -9.28 3.05
CA ALA A 9 -18.49 -10.21 2.53
C ALA A 9 -17.99 -11.66 2.49
N PHE A 10 -16.69 -11.86 2.24
CA PHE A 10 -16.07 -13.18 2.15
C PHE A 10 -15.22 -13.56 3.38
N ASN A 11 -15.29 -12.76 4.45
CA ASN A 11 -14.52 -12.95 5.69
C ASN A 11 -13.00 -13.15 5.46
N LEU A 12 -12.45 -12.47 4.46
CA LEU A 12 -11.04 -12.54 4.11
C LEU A 12 -10.23 -11.61 5.04
N PRO A 13 -9.15 -12.10 5.68
CA PRO A 13 -8.26 -11.27 6.48
C PRO A 13 -7.45 -10.36 5.54
N GLY A 14 -7.92 -9.14 5.36
CA GLY A 14 -7.32 -8.13 4.50
C GLY A 14 -6.94 -6.86 5.25
N LEU A 15 -5.97 -6.11 4.70
CA LEU A 15 -5.50 -4.84 5.26
C LEU A 15 -6.63 -3.79 5.29
N GLY A 16 -7.57 -3.85 4.35
CA GLY A 16 -8.74 -2.95 4.30
C GLY A 16 -9.71 -3.22 5.46
N ASN A 17 -9.96 -4.49 5.75
CA ASN A 17 -10.72 -4.93 6.92
C ASN A 17 -10.10 -4.48 8.25
N PHE A 18 -8.77 -4.66 8.39
CA PHE A 18 -8.02 -4.24 9.57
C PHE A 18 -8.05 -2.71 9.79
N LEU A 19 -7.93 -1.94 8.72
CA LEU A 19 -8.08 -0.47 8.76
C LEU A 19 -9.50 -0.07 9.16
N ALA A 20 -10.53 -0.71 8.59
CA ALA A 20 -11.92 -0.41 8.91
C ALA A 20 -12.25 -0.69 10.38
N ASP A 21 -11.75 -1.79 10.95
CA ASP A 21 -11.90 -2.07 12.38
C ASP A 21 -11.10 -1.08 13.22
N SER A 22 -9.88 -0.73 12.84
CA SER A 22 -9.06 0.25 13.57
C SER A 22 -9.71 1.64 13.60
N VAL A 23 -10.44 2.03 12.55
CA VAL A 23 -11.25 3.26 12.52
C VAL A 23 -12.43 3.18 13.49
N VAL A 24 -13.11 2.04 13.56
CA VAL A 24 -14.24 1.83 14.49
C VAL A 24 -13.78 1.83 15.94
N PHE A 25 -12.67 1.17 16.25
CA PHE A 25 -12.08 1.15 17.60
C PHE A 25 -11.26 2.41 17.93
N ARG A 26 -11.19 3.38 17.00
CA ARG A 26 -10.37 4.61 17.10
C ARG A 26 -8.92 4.31 17.49
N ASP A 27 -8.39 3.19 17.03
CA ASP A 27 -7.00 2.83 17.25
C ASP A 27 -6.12 3.57 16.25
N TYR A 28 -5.76 4.81 16.62
CA TYR A 28 -4.93 5.67 15.80
C TYR A 28 -3.55 5.08 15.52
N ASN A 29 -3.03 4.23 16.42
CA ASN A 29 -1.71 3.59 16.23
C ASN A 29 -1.79 2.54 15.12
N ALA A 30 -2.81 1.68 15.13
CA ALA A 30 -3.02 0.67 14.09
C ALA A 30 -3.29 1.30 12.70
N ILE A 31 -4.07 2.38 12.65
CA ILE A 31 -4.30 3.15 11.41
C ILE A 31 -2.98 3.71 10.89
N GLN A 32 -2.22 4.37 11.75
CA GLN A 32 -0.95 5.00 11.37
C GLN A 32 0.06 3.94 10.91
N ALA A 33 0.21 2.82 11.63
CA ALA A 33 1.10 1.73 11.25
C ALA A 33 0.75 1.17 9.87
N THR A 34 -0.53 0.95 9.58
CA THR A 34 -0.96 0.41 8.29
C THR A 34 -0.77 1.41 7.15
N LEU A 35 -1.01 2.69 7.40
CA LEU A 35 -0.72 3.77 6.45
C LEU A 35 0.78 3.86 6.14
N PHE A 36 1.62 3.86 7.17
CA PHE A 36 3.08 3.88 6.99
C PHE A 36 3.57 2.64 6.23
N ALA A 37 3.10 1.44 6.59
CA ALA A 37 3.45 0.21 5.89
C ALA A 37 3.08 0.27 4.40
N THR A 38 1.87 0.74 4.09
CA THR A 38 1.42 0.90 2.69
C THR A 38 2.24 1.95 1.96
N ALA A 39 2.56 3.08 2.60
CA ALA A 39 3.39 4.13 2.01
C ALA A 39 4.81 3.62 1.70
N ILE A 40 5.43 2.87 2.62
CA ILE A 40 6.73 2.23 2.40
C ILE A 40 6.65 1.24 1.25
N PHE A 41 5.62 0.39 1.23
CA PHE A 41 5.43 -0.60 0.15
C PHE A 41 5.35 0.08 -1.22
N VAL A 42 4.51 1.11 -1.35
CA VAL A 42 4.37 1.88 -2.59
C VAL A 42 5.66 2.60 -2.95
N THR A 43 6.38 3.17 -1.97
CA THR A 43 7.68 3.83 -2.21
C THR A 43 8.71 2.84 -2.72
N VAL A 44 8.81 1.66 -2.09
CA VAL A 44 9.71 0.59 -2.53
C VAL A 44 9.32 0.09 -3.92
N ALA A 45 8.03 -0.11 -4.18
CA ALA A 45 7.56 -0.50 -5.51
C ALA A 45 7.93 0.54 -6.58
N ASN A 46 7.74 1.84 -6.30
CA ASN A 46 8.18 2.91 -7.20
C ASN A 46 9.70 2.92 -7.37
N LEU A 47 10.47 2.76 -6.30
CA LEU A 47 11.93 2.68 -6.38
C LEU A 47 12.40 1.48 -7.22
N LEU A 48 11.75 0.33 -7.07
CA LEU A 48 12.02 -0.86 -7.88
C LEU A 48 11.69 -0.60 -9.35
N VAL A 49 10.61 0.10 -9.63
CA VAL A 49 10.21 0.51 -10.97
C VAL A 49 11.23 1.49 -11.55
N ASP A 50 11.66 2.51 -10.80
CA ASP A 50 12.69 3.46 -11.20
C ASP A 50 14.04 2.78 -11.46
N LEU A 51 14.42 1.83 -10.60
CA LEU A 51 15.62 1.03 -10.78
C LEU A 51 15.51 0.12 -12.00
N ALA A 52 14.36 -0.54 -12.20
CA ALA A 52 14.09 -1.35 -13.38
C ALA A 52 14.13 -0.49 -14.65
N TYR A 53 13.59 0.73 -14.63
CA TYR A 53 13.72 1.68 -15.73
C TYR A 53 15.17 2.12 -15.94
N GLY A 54 15.95 2.38 -14.88
CA GLY A 54 17.38 2.69 -14.99
C GLY A 54 18.20 1.55 -15.59
N TRP A 55 17.82 0.30 -15.30
CA TRP A 55 18.48 -0.90 -15.81
C TRP A 55 18.07 -1.26 -17.24
N PHE A 56 16.78 -1.18 -17.56
CA PHE A 56 16.26 -1.49 -18.90
C PHE A 56 16.37 -0.33 -19.88
N ASN A 57 16.50 0.92 -19.42
CA ASN A 57 16.47 2.10 -20.29
C ASN A 57 17.77 2.92 -20.19
N PRO A 58 18.80 2.63 -21.02
CA PRO A 58 20.00 3.45 -21.12
C PRO A 58 19.76 4.85 -21.75
N ARG A 59 18.51 5.24 -22.04
CA ARG A 59 18.16 6.53 -22.66
C ARG A 59 17.85 7.68 -21.69
N ILE A 60 17.84 7.46 -20.38
CA ILE A 60 17.67 8.55 -19.39
C ILE A 60 18.90 9.49 -19.36
N ARG A 61 19.93 9.19 -20.17
CA ARG A 61 21.16 9.96 -20.30
C ARG A 61 21.14 10.89 -21.53
N TYR A 62 20.11 11.70 -21.69
CA TYR A 62 20.16 12.94 -22.47
C TYR A 62 18.98 13.83 -22.05
N GLN A 63 19.14 14.63 -21.00
CA GLN A 63 19.44 16.07 -21.10
C GLN A 63 20.18 16.52 -19.85
#